data_AF-A0A8K0EU64-F1
#
_entry.id   AF-A0A8K0EU64-F1
#
_cell.length_a   1.000
_cell.length_b   1.000
_cell.length_c   1.000
_cell.angle_alpha   90.00
_cell.angle_beta   90.00
_cell.angle_gamma   90.00
#
_symmetry.space_group_name_H-M   'P 1'
#
loop_
_entity.id
_entity.type
_entity.pdbx_description
1 polymer ?
#
loop_
_entity_poly.entity_id
_entity_poly.type
_entity_poly.pdbx_seq_one_letter_code
_entity_poly.pdbx_strand_id
1 'polypeptide(L)'
;MAGEPPHILLAMFQMFFFTYLMRVLSNMRQGARLARRRRLRYREMLLGRRPARIPPAFLPAAIALARGGDPIHREIWQYVRVPATFWQKFVQGCLCDAEFYKRFRMTRSTFQMICDKLNPVLAMTDTRMRSAIPTCKRLAICIYWLASGDLMRSVADLFGVSEGSVCVIVHEVCDAINQVLWRDYISFPTGQRLKETIQGYKERWQFPQCAGAVDGSHIPIKAPSKDRTDFYNRKGFYSVILQGVVDHMSRFTDISVGMPGSVHDARVLRKSRIFRRAESGTLLPQEFAQDINGVAVPAVLLGDAAYPHLPWLMKPYPDNGALGRDRFKFNYRHSRARMTVECAFGLLKGRWRCLTKRLDVSLDNVPTIVGACCVLHNICEVHKDEDLEINFPAEQAERRPAAQRPGLPNEARDALTRLFNAEEN
;
A
#
# COMPACT_ATOMS: atom_id res chain seq x y z
N MET A 1 -52.61 4.24 3.68
CA MET A 1 -51.87 2.98 3.87
C MET A 1 -51.95 2.18 2.58
N ALA A 2 -50.91 2.21 1.76
CA ALA A 2 -50.77 1.34 0.59
C ALA A 2 -49.37 0.75 0.69
N GLY A 3 -49.27 -0.47 1.23
CA GLY A 3 -48.01 -1.21 1.28
C GLY A 3 -47.73 -1.75 -0.12
N GLU A 4 -46.62 -1.32 -0.71
CA GLU A 4 -46.13 -1.93 -1.95
C GLU A 4 -45.84 -3.42 -1.71
N PRO A 5 -46.23 -4.32 -2.63
CA PRO A 5 -46.18 -5.75 -2.38
C PRO A 5 -44.73 -6.27 -2.32
N PRO A 6 -44.43 -7.23 -1.43
CA PRO A 6 -43.09 -7.77 -1.19
C PRO A 6 -42.43 -8.42 -2.42
N HIS A 7 -43.21 -8.69 -3.47
CA HIS A 7 -42.72 -9.21 -4.75
C HIS A 7 -41.89 -8.19 -5.54
N ILE A 8 -42.15 -6.87 -5.39
CA ILE A 8 -41.42 -5.82 -6.12
C ILE A 8 -40.02 -5.64 -5.53
N LEU A 9 -39.89 -5.62 -4.19
CA LEU A 9 -38.61 -5.53 -3.49
C LEU A 9 -37.72 -6.75 -3.76
N LEU A 10 -38.29 -7.96 -3.79
CA LEU A 10 -37.55 -9.17 -4.11
C LEU A 10 -37.08 -9.19 -5.58
N ALA A 11 -37.94 -8.75 -6.51
CA ALA A 11 -37.60 -8.62 -7.92
C ALA A 11 -36.50 -7.57 -8.13
N MET A 12 -36.56 -6.43 -7.46
CA MET A 12 -35.51 -5.40 -7.50
C MET A 12 -34.18 -5.93 -6.94
N PHE A 13 -34.20 -6.65 -5.83
CA PHE A 13 -32.99 -7.22 -5.23
C PHE A 13 -32.34 -8.29 -6.13
N GLN A 14 -33.16 -9.14 -6.76
CA GLN A 14 -32.69 -10.11 -7.76
C GLN A 14 -32.11 -9.42 -8.99
N MET A 15 -32.70 -8.32 -9.45
CA MET A 15 -32.19 -7.54 -10.58
C MET A 15 -30.86 -6.83 -10.25
N PHE A 16 -30.71 -6.28 -9.04
CA PHE A 16 -29.46 -5.68 -8.56
C PHE A 16 -28.35 -6.72 -8.37
N PHE A 17 -28.69 -7.89 -7.81
CA PHE A 17 -27.74 -8.98 -7.66
C PHE A 17 -27.30 -9.53 -9.02
N PHE A 18 -28.23 -9.69 -9.97
CA PHE A 18 -27.93 -10.14 -11.32
C PHE A 18 -27.05 -9.13 -12.08
N THR A 19 -27.35 -7.83 -12.00
CA THR A 19 -26.51 -6.78 -12.63
C THR A 19 -25.13 -6.68 -11.97
N TYR A 20 -25.03 -6.83 -10.65
CA TYR A 20 -23.76 -6.91 -9.94
C TYR A 20 -22.94 -8.13 -10.35
N LEU A 21 -23.56 -9.31 -10.38
CA LEU A 21 -22.92 -10.56 -10.80
C LEU A 21 -22.47 -10.48 -12.26
N MET A 22 -23.30 -9.92 -13.16
CA MET A 22 -22.93 -9.69 -14.56
C MET A 22 -21.80 -8.67 -14.71
N ARG A 23 -21.69 -7.68 -13.81
CA ARG A 23 -20.56 -6.73 -13.78
C ARG A 23 -19.28 -7.37 -13.26
N VAL A 24 -19.37 -8.24 -12.25
CA VAL A 24 -18.24 -9.05 -11.75
C VAL A 24 -17.78 -10.04 -12.81
N LEU A 25 -18.70 -10.75 -13.46
CA LEU A 25 -18.39 -11.67 -14.57
C LEU A 25 -17.86 -10.92 -15.79
N SER A 26 -18.35 -9.72 -16.09
CA SER A 26 -17.81 -8.84 -17.13
C SER A 26 -16.39 -8.41 -16.79
N ASN A 27 -16.11 -8.00 -15.54
CA ASN A 27 -14.77 -7.63 -15.08
C ASN A 27 -13.81 -8.82 -15.07
N MET A 28 -14.27 -10.01 -14.68
CA MET A 28 -13.48 -11.25 -14.77
C MET A 28 -13.24 -11.65 -16.23
N ARG A 29 -14.23 -11.52 -17.12
CA ARG A 29 -14.07 -11.72 -18.57
C ARG A 29 -13.14 -10.66 -19.18
N GLN A 30 -13.17 -9.42 -18.72
CA GLN A 30 -12.25 -8.35 -19.14
C GLN A 30 -10.82 -8.62 -18.65
N GLY A 31 -10.64 -9.05 -17.40
CA GLY A 31 -9.35 -9.48 -16.84
C GLY A 31 -8.77 -10.70 -17.57
N ALA A 32 -9.59 -11.70 -17.85
CA ALA A 32 -9.21 -12.87 -18.65
C ALA A 32 -8.90 -12.51 -20.11
N ARG A 33 -9.66 -11.56 -20.72
CA ARG A 33 -9.38 -11.01 -22.06
C ARG A 33 -8.09 -10.20 -22.08
N LEU A 34 -7.79 -9.43 -21.03
CA LEU A 34 -6.53 -8.68 -20.86
C LEU A 34 -5.34 -9.62 -20.66
N ALA A 35 -5.48 -10.66 -19.84
CA ALA A 35 -4.48 -11.71 -19.67
C ALA A 35 -4.25 -12.50 -20.97
N ARG A 36 -5.32 -12.82 -21.73
CA ARG A 36 -5.23 -13.45 -23.05
C ARG A 36 -4.59 -12.53 -24.08
N ARG A 37 -4.90 -11.22 -24.08
CA ARG A 37 -4.24 -10.20 -24.92
C ARG A 37 -2.77 -10.00 -24.55
N ARG A 38 -2.38 -10.13 -23.27
CA ARG A 38 -0.98 -10.11 -22.81
C ARG A 38 -0.22 -11.36 -23.28
N ARG A 39 -0.83 -12.56 -23.19
CA ARG A 39 -0.26 -13.81 -23.74
C ARG A 39 -0.15 -13.78 -25.26
N LEU A 40 -1.17 -13.24 -25.95
CA LEU A 40 -1.16 -13.09 -27.41
C LEU A 40 -0.14 -12.04 -27.86
N ARG A 41 0.00 -10.89 -27.17
CA ARG A 41 1.08 -9.92 -27.46
C ARG A 41 2.46 -10.48 -27.19
N TYR A 42 2.65 -11.25 -26.12
CA TYR A 42 3.93 -11.92 -25.85
C TYR A 42 4.22 -13.00 -26.91
N ARG A 43 3.21 -13.74 -27.36
CA ARG A 43 3.29 -14.71 -28.46
C ARG A 43 3.53 -14.05 -29.82
N GLU A 44 2.90 -12.91 -30.11
CA GLU A 44 3.15 -12.08 -31.30
C GLU A 44 4.53 -11.42 -31.25
N MET A 45 5.05 -11.08 -30.06
CA MET A 45 6.41 -10.56 -29.89
C MET A 45 7.46 -11.67 -30.15
N LEU A 46 7.14 -12.91 -29.75
CA LEU A 46 7.92 -14.11 -30.08
C LEU A 46 7.84 -14.49 -31.57
N LEU A 47 6.66 -14.31 -32.20
CA LEU A 47 6.41 -14.59 -33.63
C LEU A 47 6.78 -13.41 -34.56
N GLY A 48 6.94 -12.21 -34.01
CA GLY A 48 7.24 -10.96 -34.71
C GLY A 48 8.73 -10.77 -35.00
N ARG A 49 9.60 -11.58 -34.38
CA ARG A 49 10.87 -11.95 -35.00
C ARG A 49 10.52 -12.82 -36.19
N ARG A 50 10.41 -12.23 -37.39
CA ARG A 50 10.29 -13.01 -38.64
C ARG A 50 11.47 -14.00 -38.66
N PRO A 51 11.28 -15.33 -38.52
CA PRO A 51 12.30 -16.22 -39.00
C PRO A 51 12.40 -15.93 -40.50
N ALA A 52 13.62 -15.80 -41.03
CA ALA A 52 13.81 -15.68 -42.46
C ALA A 52 12.97 -16.77 -43.14
N ARG A 53 12.04 -16.40 -44.04
CA ARG A 53 11.24 -17.37 -44.78
C ARG A 53 12.22 -18.19 -45.61
N ILE A 54 12.48 -19.42 -45.19
CA ILE A 54 13.22 -20.39 -45.99
C ILE A 54 12.34 -20.67 -47.22
N PRO A 55 12.82 -20.42 -48.45
CA PRO A 55 12.04 -20.70 -49.65
C PRO A 55 11.66 -22.19 -49.70
N PRO A 56 10.50 -22.58 -50.23
CA PRO A 56 10.04 -23.97 -50.21
C PRO A 56 11.01 -24.98 -50.85
N ALA A 57 11.87 -24.52 -51.76
CA ALA A 57 12.96 -25.32 -52.33
C ALA A 57 14.02 -25.77 -51.31
N PHE A 58 14.16 -25.06 -50.19
CA PHE A 58 15.14 -25.33 -49.13
C PHE A 58 14.53 -26.00 -47.90
N LEU A 59 13.21 -26.24 -47.87
CA LEU A 59 12.54 -26.96 -46.77
C LEU A 59 13.06 -28.40 -46.58
N PRO A 60 13.28 -29.19 -47.65
CA PRO A 60 13.83 -30.54 -47.51
C PRO A 60 15.24 -30.54 -46.92
N ALA A 61 16.09 -29.59 -47.34
CA ALA A 61 17.45 -29.44 -46.84
C ALA A 61 17.49 -28.93 -45.38
N ALA A 62 16.59 -28.01 -45.01
CA ALA A 62 16.47 -27.52 -43.63
C ALA A 62 15.91 -28.60 -42.68
N ILE A 63 14.97 -29.43 -43.14
CA ILE A 63 14.45 -30.58 -42.38
C ILE A 63 15.52 -31.68 -42.28
N ALA A 64 16.30 -31.92 -43.33
CA ALA A 64 17.43 -32.85 -43.30
C ALA A 64 18.54 -32.39 -42.33
N LEU A 65 18.87 -31.09 -42.32
CA LEU A 65 19.80 -30.49 -41.35
C LEU A 65 19.26 -30.52 -39.90
N ALA A 66 17.95 -30.32 -39.72
CA ALA A 66 17.31 -30.43 -38.40
C ALA A 66 17.17 -31.87 -37.88
N ARG A 67 17.19 -32.86 -38.79
CA ARG A 67 17.16 -34.30 -38.46
C ARG A 67 18.56 -34.93 -38.39
N GLY A 68 19.58 -34.29 -38.96
CA GLY A 68 20.96 -34.78 -39.02
C GLY A 68 21.94 -34.06 -38.09
N GLY A 69 21.50 -33.01 -37.38
CA GLY A 69 22.26 -32.47 -36.26
C GLY A 69 21.91 -33.23 -35.00
N ASP A 70 22.91 -33.76 -34.29
CA ASP A 70 22.73 -34.21 -32.91
C ASP A 70 21.91 -33.15 -32.16
N PRO A 71 20.88 -33.56 -31.38
CA PRO A 71 20.10 -32.60 -30.61
C PRO A 71 21.09 -31.72 -29.86
N ILE A 72 21.01 -30.38 -30.02
CA ILE A 72 21.90 -29.45 -29.34
C ILE A 72 21.83 -29.80 -27.85
N HIS A 73 22.83 -30.55 -27.40
CA HIS A 73 22.88 -31.04 -26.04
C HIS A 73 23.28 -29.81 -25.24
N ARG A 74 22.27 -29.15 -24.64
CA ARG A 74 22.57 -28.05 -23.73
C ARG A 74 23.29 -28.67 -22.54
N GLU A 75 24.60 -28.51 -22.50
CA GLU A 75 25.43 -28.98 -21.38
C GLU A 75 25.08 -28.23 -20.08
N ILE A 76 24.57 -27.00 -20.19
CA ILE A 76 24.24 -26.14 -19.06
C ILE A 76 22.79 -25.66 -19.18
N TRP A 77 21.89 -26.29 -18.42
CA TRP A 77 20.48 -25.91 -18.32
C TRP A 77 20.21 -24.83 -17.26
N GLN A 78 21.13 -24.70 -16.30
CA GLN A 78 21.09 -23.72 -15.23
C GLN A 78 22.53 -23.29 -14.94
N TYR A 79 22.77 -21.97 -14.95
CA TYR A 79 24.05 -21.45 -14.45
C TYR A 79 24.14 -21.75 -12.95
N VAL A 80 25.13 -22.58 -12.56
CA VAL A 80 25.39 -22.91 -11.16
C VAL A 80 25.89 -21.65 -10.48
N ARG A 81 24.99 -21.00 -9.75
CA ARG A 81 25.35 -19.89 -8.87
C ARG A 81 25.92 -20.52 -7.61
N VAL A 82 27.16 -20.17 -7.27
CA VAL A 82 27.82 -20.62 -6.04
C VAL A 82 26.82 -20.48 -4.89
N PRO A 83 26.61 -21.49 -4.05
CA PRO A 83 25.71 -21.38 -2.91
C PRO A 83 26.11 -20.16 -2.10
N ALA A 84 25.28 -19.13 -2.12
CA ALA A 84 25.61 -17.90 -1.43
C ALA A 84 25.67 -18.23 0.06
N THR A 85 26.85 -18.10 0.64
CA THR A 85 27.16 -18.36 2.06
C THR A 85 26.13 -17.71 2.98
N PHE A 86 25.53 -16.60 2.56
CA PHE A 86 24.46 -15.92 3.27
C PHE A 86 23.17 -16.75 3.42
N TRP A 87 22.59 -17.27 2.33
CA TRP A 87 21.35 -18.06 2.42
C TRP A 87 21.59 -19.36 3.20
N GLN A 88 22.77 -19.95 3.07
CA GLN A 88 23.15 -21.11 3.89
C GLN A 88 23.22 -20.76 5.38
N LYS A 89 23.85 -19.64 5.76
CA LYS A 89 23.84 -19.14 7.15
C LYS A 89 22.42 -18.87 7.67
N PHE A 90 21.52 -18.37 6.81
CA PHE A 90 20.12 -18.21 7.14
C PHE A 90 19.43 -19.55 7.45
N VAL A 91 19.58 -20.54 6.55
CA VAL A 91 18.99 -21.88 6.69
C VAL A 91 19.57 -22.65 7.87
N GLN A 92 20.86 -22.49 8.16
CA GLN A 92 21.54 -23.14 9.28
C GLN A 92 21.23 -22.51 10.64
N GLY A 93 20.40 -21.46 10.70
CA GLY A 93 20.04 -20.80 11.95
C GLY A 93 21.19 -20.00 12.59
N CYS A 94 22.28 -19.75 11.85
CA CYS A 94 23.46 -19.07 12.38
C CYS A 94 23.27 -17.56 12.59
N LEU A 95 22.16 -16.98 12.11
CA LEU A 95 21.80 -15.59 12.36
C LEU A 95 21.13 -15.48 13.72
N CYS A 96 21.74 -14.76 14.66
CA CYS A 96 21.06 -14.41 15.91
C CYS A 96 19.85 -13.48 15.63
N ASP A 97 18.95 -13.34 16.60
CA ASP A 97 17.70 -12.58 16.36
C ASP A 97 17.94 -11.10 16.07
N ALA A 98 18.95 -10.47 16.68
CA ALA A 98 19.33 -9.09 16.37
C ALA A 98 19.83 -8.95 14.92
N GLU A 99 20.62 -9.92 14.46
CA GLU A 99 21.11 -9.98 13.08
C GLU A 99 20.01 -10.25 12.06
N PHE A 100 19.04 -11.09 12.42
CA PHE A 100 17.85 -11.34 11.61
C PHE A 100 17.02 -10.06 11.51
N TYR A 101 16.72 -9.43 12.64
CA TYR A 101 15.95 -8.20 12.71
C TYR A 101 16.56 -7.08 11.86
N LYS A 102 17.88 -6.87 11.95
CA LYS A 102 18.58 -5.86 11.15
C LYS A 102 18.38 -6.02 9.63
N ARG A 103 18.22 -7.25 9.16
CA ARG A 103 18.13 -7.61 7.73
C ARG A 103 16.69 -7.71 7.23
N PHE A 104 15.78 -8.19 8.06
CA PHE A 104 14.37 -8.44 7.68
C PHE A 104 13.38 -7.44 8.28
N ARG A 105 13.82 -6.63 9.26
CA ARG A 105 13.03 -5.57 9.91
C ARG A 105 11.75 -6.09 10.57
N MET A 106 11.81 -7.32 11.04
CA MET A 106 10.76 -8.03 11.77
C MET A 106 11.40 -9.17 12.57
N THR A 107 10.70 -9.67 13.57
CA THR A 107 11.17 -10.82 14.35
C THR A 107 11.05 -12.11 13.55
N ARG A 108 11.82 -13.13 13.93
CA ARG A 108 11.80 -14.45 13.29
C ARG A 108 10.44 -15.13 13.41
N SER A 109 9.75 -14.94 14.54
CA SER A 109 8.39 -15.45 14.77
C SER A 109 7.38 -14.80 13.82
N THR A 110 7.41 -13.47 13.68
CA THR A 110 6.57 -12.75 12.72
C THR A 110 6.85 -13.20 11.28
N PHE A 111 8.12 -13.35 10.92
CA PHE A 111 8.52 -13.85 9.60
C PHE A 111 7.96 -15.27 9.34
N GLN A 112 8.11 -16.18 10.29
CA GLN A 112 7.62 -17.55 10.15
C GLN A 112 6.10 -17.60 10.02
N MET A 113 5.37 -16.82 10.83
CA MET A 113 3.92 -16.69 10.74
C MET A 113 3.47 -16.23 9.35
N ILE A 114 4.14 -15.22 8.76
CA ILE A 114 3.85 -14.77 7.39
C ILE A 114 4.16 -15.90 6.39
N CYS A 115 5.29 -16.58 6.54
CA CYS A 115 5.67 -17.69 5.67
C CYS A 115 4.61 -18.78 5.65
N ASP A 116 4.11 -19.18 6.82
CA ASP A 116 3.11 -20.24 6.96
C ASP A 116 1.78 -19.84 6.33
N LYS A 117 1.34 -18.59 6.53
CA LYS A 117 0.12 -18.05 5.89
C LYS A 117 0.22 -17.96 4.37
N LEU A 118 1.40 -17.65 3.83
CA LEU A 118 1.59 -17.50 2.38
C LEU A 118 1.93 -18.81 1.67
N ASN A 119 2.34 -19.85 2.40
CA ASN A 119 2.75 -21.13 1.83
C ASN A 119 1.70 -21.78 0.92
N PRO A 120 0.38 -21.78 1.24
CA PRO A 120 -0.63 -22.35 0.35
C PRO A 120 -0.73 -21.67 -1.03
N VAL A 121 -0.31 -20.42 -1.14
CA VAL A 121 -0.40 -19.61 -2.38
C VAL A 121 0.91 -19.60 -3.15
N LEU A 122 2.05 -19.63 -2.44
CA LEU A 122 3.38 -19.46 -3.03
C LEU A 122 4.16 -20.77 -3.23
N ALA A 123 3.64 -21.89 -2.70
CA ALA A 123 4.29 -23.19 -2.86
C ALA A 123 4.42 -23.54 -4.35
N MET A 124 5.62 -23.95 -4.73
CA MET A 124 5.99 -24.35 -6.09
C MET A 124 6.47 -25.79 -6.09
N THR A 125 6.23 -26.51 -7.17
CA THR A 125 6.69 -27.90 -7.34
C THR A 125 7.98 -27.95 -8.14
N ASP A 126 8.83 -28.92 -7.80
CA ASP A 126 10.03 -29.22 -8.56
C ASP A 126 9.69 -29.57 -10.00
N THR A 127 10.57 -29.15 -10.91
CA THR A 127 10.50 -29.53 -12.32
C THR A 127 11.62 -30.52 -12.61
N ARG A 128 11.51 -31.26 -13.71
CA ARG A 128 12.59 -32.17 -14.17
C ARG A 128 13.94 -31.46 -14.36
N MET A 129 13.93 -30.14 -14.56
CA MET A 129 15.11 -29.34 -14.90
C MET A 129 15.68 -28.54 -13.73
N ARG A 130 14.91 -28.35 -12.64
CA ARG A 130 15.33 -27.57 -11.46
C ARG A 130 14.40 -27.80 -10.27
N SER A 131 14.98 -27.74 -9.08
CA SER A 131 14.22 -27.63 -7.82
C SER A 131 13.52 -26.28 -7.71
N ALA A 132 12.34 -26.29 -7.11
CA ALA A 132 11.57 -25.11 -6.78
C ALA A 132 12.29 -24.29 -5.71
N ILE A 133 12.13 -22.97 -5.78
CA ILE A 133 12.58 -22.07 -4.72
C ILE A 133 11.52 -22.14 -3.62
N PRO A 134 11.84 -22.63 -2.40
CA PRO A 134 10.84 -22.79 -1.34
C PRO A 134 10.19 -21.47 -0.93
N THR A 135 8.95 -21.50 -0.44
CA THR A 135 8.20 -20.31 0.00
C THR A 135 9.01 -19.44 0.97
N CYS A 136 9.63 -20.05 1.98
CA CYS A 136 10.46 -19.34 2.96
C CYS A 136 11.59 -18.54 2.29
N LYS A 137 12.26 -19.14 1.30
CA LYS A 137 13.31 -18.46 0.52
C LYS A 137 12.75 -17.33 -0.33
N ARG A 138 11.59 -17.54 -0.96
CA ARG A 138 10.91 -16.53 -1.77
C ARG A 138 10.51 -15.32 -0.92
N LEU A 139 9.94 -15.57 0.26
CA LEU A 139 9.60 -14.54 1.23
C LEU A 139 10.85 -13.79 1.70
N ALA A 140 11.92 -14.50 2.06
CA ALA A 140 13.18 -13.90 2.50
C ALA A 140 13.77 -12.96 1.43
N ILE A 141 13.79 -13.37 0.16
CA ILE A 141 14.23 -12.53 -0.97
C ILE A 141 13.41 -11.23 -1.04
N CYS A 142 12.08 -11.34 -0.95
CA CYS A 142 11.18 -10.20 -1.01
C CYS A 142 11.38 -9.25 0.17
N ILE A 143 11.29 -9.74 1.40
CA ILE A 143 11.42 -8.93 2.61
C ILE A 143 12.80 -8.27 2.68
N TYR A 144 13.88 -9.00 2.35
CA TYR A 144 15.22 -8.41 2.31
C TYR A 144 15.29 -7.23 1.34
N TRP A 145 14.73 -7.38 0.13
CA TRP A 145 14.70 -6.31 -0.84
C TRP A 145 13.85 -5.11 -0.39
N LEU A 146 12.68 -5.35 0.22
CA LEU A 146 11.84 -4.27 0.77
C LEU A 146 12.57 -3.51 1.90
N ALA A 147 13.25 -4.25 2.78
CA ALA A 147 13.96 -3.72 3.94
C ALA A 147 15.23 -2.95 3.56
N SER A 148 16.01 -3.42 2.59
CA SER A 148 17.28 -2.79 2.20
C SER A 148 17.13 -1.78 1.06
N GLY A 149 16.20 -2.02 0.14
CA GLY A 149 16.08 -1.28 -1.12
C GLY A 149 17.32 -1.41 -2.01
N ASP A 150 18.01 -2.55 -1.96
CA ASP A 150 19.19 -2.82 -2.79
C ASP A 150 18.84 -3.12 -4.25
N LEU A 151 19.86 -3.14 -5.11
CA LEU A 151 19.73 -3.56 -6.49
C LEU A 151 19.32 -5.05 -6.57
N MET A 152 18.42 -5.38 -7.49
CA MET A 152 17.93 -6.76 -7.69
C MET A 152 19.07 -7.76 -7.95
N ARG A 153 20.11 -7.35 -8.71
CA ARG A 153 21.33 -8.15 -8.93
C ARG A 153 22.05 -8.51 -7.64
N SER A 154 22.19 -7.56 -6.70
CA SER A 154 22.89 -7.79 -5.42
C SER A 154 22.10 -8.77 -4.54
N VAL A 155 20.77 -8.63 -4.53
CA VAL A 155 19.89 -9.60 -3.85
C VAL A 155 19.97 -10.98 -4.53
N ALA A 156 20.04 -11.03 -5.86
CA ALA A 156 20.16 -12.27 -6.60
C ALA A 156 21.45 -13.03 -6.25
N ASP A 157 22.58 -12.32 -6.18
CA ASP A 157 23.87 -12.89 -5.78
C ASP A 157 23.84 -13.36 -4.31
N LEU A 158 23.24 -12.57 -3.41
CA LEU A 158 23.13 -12.88 -1.99
C LEU A 158 22.30 -14.14 -1.69
N PHE A 159 21.27 -14.41 -2.50
CA PHE A 159 20.39 -15.57 -2.32
C PHE A 159 20.72 -16.73 -3.28
N GLY A 160 21.71 -16.57 -4.16
CA GLY A 160 22.09 -17.59 -5.15
C GLY A 160 20.97 -17.90 -6.15
N VAL A 161 20.26 -16.87 -6.62
CA VAL A 161 19.17 -16.98 -7.61
C VAL A 161 19.44 -16.06 -8.80
N SER A 162 18.65 -16.17 -9.88
CA SER A 162 18.77 -15.25 -11.01
C SER A 162 18.11 -13.90 -10.70
N GLU A 163 18.64 -12.80 -11.27
CA GLU A 163 18.03 -11.47 -11.16
C GLU A 163 16.57 -11.48 -11.64
N GLY A 164 16.29 -12.14 -12.77
CA GLY A 164 14.92 -12.32 -13.25
C GLY A 164 14.03 -13.06 -12.26
N SER A 165 14.57 -14.06 -11.54
CA SER A 165 13.84 -14.74 -10.46
C SER A 165 13.52 -13.80 -9.31
N VAL A 166 14.45 -12.92 -8.90
CA VAL A 166 14.19 -11.93 -7.85
C VAL A 166 13.04 -11.01 -8.25
N CYS A 167 13.07 -10.46 -9.47
CA CYS A 167 12.01 -9.57 -9.97
C CYS A 167 10.63 -10.24 -9.92
N VAL A 168 10.53 -11.50 -10.37
CA VAL A 168 9.28 -12.27 -10.34
C VAL A 168 8.86 -12.58 -8.91
N ILE A 169 9.78 -13.04 -8.06
CA ILE A 169 9.52 -13.37 -6.66
C ILE A 169 9.01 -12.16 -5.88
N VAL A 170 9.67 -11.01 -5.99
CA VAL A 170 9.24 -9.78 -5.30
C VAL A 170 7.80 -9.44 -5.65
N HIS A 171 7.45 -9.46 -6.94
CA HIS A 171 6.10 -9.15 -7.37
C HIS A 171 5.09 -10.21 -6.88
N GLU A 172 5.37 -11.50 -7.07
CA GLU A 172 4.47 -12.60 -6.65
C GLU A 172 4.27 -12.64 -5.13
N VAL A 173 5.31 -12.37 -4.34
CA VAL A 173 5.21 -12.31 -2.89
C VAL A 173 4.43 -11.08 -2.43
N CYS A 174 4.69 -9.89 -2.98
CA CYS A 174 3.90 -8.69 -2.64
C CYS A 174 2.42 -8.86 -3.00
N ASP A 175 2.13 -9.48 -4.15
CA ASP A 175 0.76 -9.79 -4.57
C ASP A 175 0.10 -10.79 -3.60
N ALA A 176 0.80 -11.88 -3.22
CA ALA A 176 0.30 -12.85 -2.25
C ALA A 176 0.05 -12.22 -0.87
N ILE A 177 0.93 -11.33 -0.39
CA ILE A 177 0.73 -10.57 0.86
C ILE A 177 -0.58 -9.77 0.78
N ASN A 178 -0.79 -9.04 -0.31
CA ASN A 178 -2.01 -8.25 -0.48
C ASN A 178 -3.27 -9.12 -0.62
N GLN A 179 -3.16 -10.30 -1.24
CA GLN A 179 -4.31 -11.19 -1.40
C GLN A 179 -4.71 -11.88 -0.10
N VAL A 180 -3.74 -12.35 0.68
CA VAL A 180 -3.96 -13.19 1.86
C VAL A 180 -4.13 -12.35 3.13
N LEU A 181 -3.31 -11.31 3.31
CA LEU A 181 -3.17 -10.62 4.61
C LEU A 181 -3.84 -9.24 4.63
N TRP A 182 -4.13 -8.63 3.48
CA TRP A 182 -4.63 -7.25 3.44
C TRP A 182 -5.88 -7.00 4.29
N ARG A 183 -6.89 -7.87 4.18
CA ARG A 183 -8.19 -7.65 4.84
C ARG A 183 -8.08 -7.66 6.36
N ASP A 184 -7.15 -8.45 6.88
CA ASP A 184 -6.93 -8.61 8.31
C ASP A 184 -6.24 -7.37 8.90
N TYR A 185 -5.30 -6.79 8.15
CA TYR A 185 -4.43 -5.72 8.67
C TYR A 185 -4.77 -4.31 8.18
N ILE A 186 -5.36 -4.15 6.99
CA ILE A 186 -5.77 -2.84 6.42
C ILE A 186 -7.29 -2.80 6.33
N SER A 187 -7.90 -2.43 7.45
CA SER A 187 -9.35 -2.29 7.56
C SER A 187 -9.72 -1.08 8.42
N PHE A 188 -10.60 -0.24 7.88
CA PHE A 188 -11.11 0.91 8.62
C PHE A 188 -11.94 0.44 9.82
N PRO A 189 -11.70 0.97 11.04
CA PRO A 189 -12.40 0.52 12.23
C PRO A 189 -13.90 0.80 12.14
N THR A 190 -14.72 -0.13 12.65
CA THR A 190 -16.19 -0.02 12.70
C THR A 190 -16.69 -0.55 14.04
N GLY A 191 -17.91 -0.18 14.44
CA GLY A 191 -18.52 -0.65 15.69
C GLY A 191 -17.63 -0.38 16.91
N GLN A 192 -17.36 -1.43 17.70
CA GLN A 192 -16.56 -1.32 18.92
C GLN A 192 -15.11 -0.85 18.65
N ARG A 193 -14.48 -1.34 17.58
CA ARG A 193 -13.10 -0.95 17.22
C ARG A 193 -13.00 0.55 16.89
N LEU A 194 -14.07 1.15 16.37
CA LEU A 194 -14.13 2.59 16.15
C LEU A 194 -14.21 3.36 17.47
N LYS A 195 -14.99 2.89 18.45
CA LYS A 195 -15.03 3.47 19.81
C LYS A 195 -13.65 3.42 20.47
N GLU A 196 -13.00 2.27 20.40
CA GLU A 196 -11.63 2.08 20.92
C GLU A 196 -10.64 3.03 20.22
N THR A 197 -10.79 3.25 18.92
CA THR A 197 -9.93 4.19 18.18
C THR A 197 -10.13 5.62 18.65
N ILE A 198 -11.38 6.05 18.79
CA ILE A 198 -11.73 7.39 19.29
C ILE A 198 -11.22 7.61 20.71
N GLN A 199 -11.43 6.61 21.58
CA GLN A 199 -10.95 6.65 22.95
C GLN A 199 -9.42 6.69 23.01
N GLY A 200 -8.74 5.90 22.19
CA GLY A 200 -7.28 5.91 22.09
C GLY A 200 -6.71 7.25 21.65
N TYR A 201 -7.38 7.98 20.74
CA TYR A 201 -7.01 9.35 20.40
C TYR A 201 -7.26 10.34 21.53
N LYS A 202 -8.38 10.19 22.26
CA LYS A 202 -8.67 11.02 23.44
C LYS A 202 -7.60 10.84 24.52
N GLU A 203 -7.24 9.60 24.85
CA GLU A 203 -6.31 9.29 25.94
C GLU A 203 -4.86 9.62 25.59
N ARG A 204 -4.37 9.21 24.41
CA ARG A 204 -2.96 9.36 24.04
C ARG A 204 -2.63 10.73 23.48
N TRP A 205 -3.56 11.28 22.69
CA TRP A 205 -3.32 12.48 21.87
C TRP A 205 -4.17 13.67 22.31
N GLN A 206 -5.01 13.49 23.34
CA GLN A 206 -5.84 14.56 23.91
C GLN A 206 -6.73 15.23 22.86
N PHE A 207 -7.22 14.43 21.90
CA PHE A 207 -8.12 14.88 20.84
C PHE A 207 -9.34 13.96 20.79
N PRO A 208 -10.48 14.34 21.40
CA PRO A 208 -11.69 13.53 21.39
C PRO A 208 -12.32 13.50 19.99
N GLN A 209 -13.18 12.51 19.75
CA GLN A 209 -13.89 12.33 18.48
C GLN A 209 -12.98 12.16 17.24
N CYS A 210 -11.67 11.93 17.41
CA CYS A 210 -10.79 11.58 16.29
C CYS A 210 -10.85 10.08 15.98
N ALA A 211 -11.24 9.73 14.76
CA ALA A 211 -11.27 8.34 14.28
C ALA A 211 -10.01 7.94 13.50
N GLY A 212 -9.12 8.90 13.21
CA GLY A 212 -7.90 8.67 12.45
C GLY A 212 -7.31 9.95 11.87
N ALA A 213 -6.06 9.89 11.47
CA ALA A 213 -5.38 10.97 10.77
C ALA A 213 -5.10 10.57 9.31
N VAL A 214 -5.31 11.49 8.36
CA VAL A 214 -5.09 11.29 6.93
C VAL A 214 -3.97 12.19 6.41
N ASP A 215 -3.08 11.60 5.62
CA ASP A 215 -2.07 12.36 4.87
C ASP A 215 -1.62 11.64 3.59
N GLY A 216 -0.95 12.39 2.72
CA GLY A 216 -0.29 11.90 1.52
C GLY A 216 1.22 11.81 1.70
N SER A 217 1.83 10.78 1.13
CA SER A 217 3.28 10.61 1.08
C SER A 217 3.75 10.30 -0.34
N HIS A 218 4.86 10.93 -0.76
CA HIS A 218 5.46 10.69 -2.06
C HIS A 218 6.38 9.47 -2.03
N ILE A 219 6.11 8.49 -2.90
CA ILE A 219 6.96 7.33 -3.15
C ILE A 219 7.79 7.59 -4.41
N PRO A 220 9.13 7.67 -4.32
CA PRO A 220 9.98 7.93 -5.47
C PRO A 220 9.93 6.79 -6.49
N ILE A 221 9.80 7.13 -7.77
CA ILE A 221 9.73 6.17 -8.87
C ILE A 221 10.71 6.53 -9.99
N LYS A 222 11.05 5.54 -10.82
CA LYS A 222 11.67 5.82 -12.11
C LYS A 222 10.75 6.69 -12.97
N ALA A 223 11.34 7.66 -13.67
CA ALA A 223 10.62 8.52 -14.60
C ALA A 223 9.78 7.67 -15.59
N PRO A 224 8.46 7.85 -15.62
CA PRO A 224 7.57 7.20 -16.58
C PRO A 224 7.99 7.46 -18.02
N SER A 225 7.79 6.48 -18.90
CA SER A 225 7.98 6.67 -20.35
C SER A 225 6.87 7.53 -20.97
N LYS A 226 5.67 7.52 -20.39
CA LYS A 226 4.49 8.30 -20.79
C LYS A 226 4.08 9.25 -19.67
N ASP A 227 3.57 10.43 -20.04
CA ASP A 227 3.01 11.41 -19.11
C ASP A 227 3.96 11.78 -17.95
N ARG A 228 5.27 11.83 -18.23
CA ARG A 228 6.32 12.01 -17.21
C ARG A 228 6.10 13.23 -16.31
N THR A 229 5.58 14.31 -16.89
CA THR A 229 5.32 15.59 -16.23
C THR A 229 4.31 15.44 -15.09
N ASP A 230 3.35 14.55 -15.24
CA ASP A 230 2.29 14.34 -14.24
C ASP A 230 2.83 13.72 -12.96
N PHE A 231 3.94 12.99 -13.06
CA PHE A 231 4.59 12.33 -11.92
C PHE A 231 5.66 13.20 -11.27
N TYR A 232 6.06 14.30 -11.92
CA TYR A 232 7.05 15.23 -11.35
C TYR A 232 6.40 16.07 -10.24
N ASN A 233 6.89 15.90 -9.01
CA ASN A 233 6.34 16.59 -7.86
C ASN A 233 7.04 17.93 -7.61
N ARG A 234 6.49 18.71 -6.67
CA ARG A 234 7.03 20.02 -6.28
C ARG A 234 8.38 19.93 -5.57
N LYS A 235 8.73 18.75 -5.03
CA LYS A 235 10.02 18.46 -4.39
C LYS A 235 11.12 18.10 -5.39
N GLY A 236 10.85 18.21 -6.71
CA GLY A 236 11.86 18.05 -7.75
C GLY A 236 12.14 16.61 -8.18
N PHE A 237 11.29 15.63 -7.83
CA PHE A 237 11.47 14.23 -8.24
C PHE A 237 10.18 13.57 -8.74
N TYR A 238 10.33 12.47 -9.49
CA TYR A 238 9.19 11.68 -9.96
C TYR A 238 8.64 10.79 -8.85
N SER A 239 7.34 10.85 -8.60
CA SER A 239 6.71 10.11 -7.50
C SER A 239 5.29 9.65 -7.83
N VAL A 240 4.87 8.62 -7.10
CA VAL A 240 3.48 8.21 -6.93
C VAL A 240 3.05 8.58 -5.52
N ILE A 241 1.81 9.02 -5.35
CA ILE A 241 1.25 9.36 -4.05
C ILE A 241 0.66 8.09 -3.41
N LEU A 242 1.05 7.86 -2.15
CA LEU A 242 0.38 7.00 -1.17
C LEU A 242 -0.42 7.91 -0.23
N GLN A 243 -1.76 7.87 -0.31
CA GLN A 243 -2.62 8.40 0.74
C GLN A 243 -2.86 7.32 1.78
N GLY A 244 -2.69 7.65 3.05
CA GLY A 244 -2.94 6.75 4.16
C GLY A 244 -3.82 7.39 5.21
N VAL A 245 -4.75 6.61 5.76
CA VAL A 245 -5.45 6.92 7.01
C VAL A 245 -4.89 6.01 8.09
N VAL A 246 -4.58 6.56 9.26
CA VAL A 246 -3.99 5.80 10.37
C VAL A 246 -4.81 5.93 11.64
N ASP A 247 -4.68 4.95 12.52
CA ASP A 247 -5.26 4.99 13.86
C ASP A 247 -4.31 5.63 14.90
N HIS A 248 -4.77 5.69 16.14
CA HIS A 248 -4.04 6.24 17.29
C HIS A 248 -2.74 5.48 17.64
N MET A 249 -2.51 4.30 17.05
CA MET A 249 -1.31 3.48 17.19
C MET A 249 -0.42 3.52 15.94
N SER A 250 -0.62 4.49 15.04
CA SER A 250 0.18 4.63 13.80
C SER A 250 0.05 3.42 12.85
N ARG A 251 -1.08 2.70 12.89
CA ARG A 251 -1.38 1.61 11.96
C ARG A 251 -2.28 2.10 10.83
N PHE A 252 -1.97 1.71 9.60
CA PHE A 252 -2.79 2.07 8.43
C PHE A 252 -4.15 1.38 8.44
N THR A 253 -5.23 2.15 8.38
CA THR A 253 -6.61 1.63 8.37
C THR A 253 -7.25 1.70 7.00
N ASP A 254 -6.78 2.62 6.14
CA ASP A 254 -7.13 2.70 4.72
C ASP A 254 -5.92 3.27 3.96
N ILE A 255 -5.67 2.76 2.75
CA ILE A 255 -4.63 3.30 1.88
C ILE A 255 -5.13 3.41 0.44
N SER A 256 -4.59 4.39 -0.29
CA SER A 256 -4.82 4.60 -1.71
C SER A 256 -3.51 4.96 -2.41
N VAL A 257 -3.04 4.10 -3.30
CA VAL A 257 -1.76 4.24 -4.01
C VAL A 257 -2.00 4.34 -5.51
N GLY A 258 -1.20 5.16 -6.21
CA GLY A 258 -1.13 5.15 -7.67
C GLY A 258 -1.38 6.51 -8.33
N MET A 259 -1.76 7.53 -7.55
CA MET A 259 -1.97 8.87 -8.10
C MET A 259 -0.62 9.52 -8.49
N PRO A 260 -0.54 10.25 -9.62
CA PRO A 260 0.69 10.94 -10.01
C PRO A 260 1.14 12.00 -8.99
N GLY A 261 2.45 12.17 -8.84
CA GLY A 261 3.09 13.06 -7.86
C GLY A 261 2.78 14.55 -7.98
N SER A 262 2.28 15.03 -9.11
CA SER A 262 1.84 16.42 -9.27
C SER A 262 0.45 16.70 -8.68
N VAL A 263 -0.32 15.64 -8.36
CA VAL A 263 -1.72 15.77 -7.96
C VAL A 263 -1.84 16.27 -6.52
N HIS A 264 -2.69 17.27 -6.30
CA HIS A 264 -2.94 17.82 -4.97
C HIS A 264 -3.70 16.85 -4.04
N ASP A 265 -3.38 16.82 -2.75
CA ASP A 265 -3.93 15.88 -1.75
C ASP A 265 -5.47 15.89 -1.70
N ALA A 266 -6.09 17.07 -1.70
CA ALA A 266 -7.54 17.21 -1.83
C ALA A 266 -8.15 16.48 -3.04
N ARG A 267 -7.43 16.42 -4.19
CA ARG A 267 -7.89 15.70 -5.38
C ARG A 267 -7.65 14.19 -5.24
N VAL A 268 -6.56 13.78 -4.58
CA VAL A 268 -6.31 12.37 -4.22
C VAL A 268 -7.43 11.86 -3.31
N LEU A 269 -7.77 12.62 -2.26
CA LEU A 269 -8.88 12.31 -1.35
C LEU A 269 -10.20 12.15 -2.09
N ARG A 270 -10.60 13.10 -2.94
CA ARG A 270 -11.88 13.01 -3.67
C ARG A 270 -12.01 11.73 -4.53
N LYS A 271 -10.89 11.15 -4.96
CA LYS A 271 -10.87 9.91 -5.75
C LYS A 271 -10.76 8.64 -4.90
N SER A 272 -10.47 8.74 -3.61
CA SER A 272 -10.22 7.58 -2.75
C SER A 272 -11.51 6.92 -2.29
N ARG A 273 -11.38 5.67 -1.82
CA ARG A 273 -12.52 4.89 -1.29
C ARG A 273 -13.06 5.51 -0.01
N ILE A 274 -12.19 6.04 0.85
CA ILE A 274 -12.56 6.64 2.12
C ILE A 274 -13.51 7.83 1.93
N PHE A 275 -13.24 8.70 0.95
CA PHE A 275 -14.13 9.83 0.61
C PHE A 275 -15.52 9.36 0.20
N ARG A 276 -15.62 8.38 -0.71
CA ARG A 276 -16.93 7.84 -1.14
C ARG A 276 -17.73 7.24 0.02
N ARG A 277 -17.07 6.54 0.96
CA ARG A 277 -17.73 5.96 2.13
C ARG A 277 -18.19 7.04 3.11
N ALA A 278 -17.42 8.11 3.26
CA ALA A 278 -17.76 9.20 4.16
C ALA A 278 -18.93 10.02 3.63
N GLU A 279 -18.92 10.36 2.34
CA GLU A 279 -20.04 11.07 1.68
C GLU A 279 -21.34 10.24 1.70
N SER A 280 -21.24 8.90 1.70
CA SER A 280 -22.41 8.02 1.81
C SER A 280 -22.86 7.77 3.26
N GLY A 281 -22.23 8.40 4.26
CA GLY A 281 -22.53 8.22 5.69
C GLY A 281 -22.13 6.85 6.28
N THR A 282 -21.40 6.02 5.54
CA THR A 282 -21.04 4.64 5.96
C THR A 282 -19.68 4.54 6.66
N LEU A 283 -18.92 5.64 6.70
CA LEU A 283 -17.59 5.65 7.30
C LEU A 283 -17.60 5.97 8.80
N LEU A 284 -18.24 7.08 9.15
CA LEU A 284 -18.32 7.62 10.51
C LEU A 284 -19.79 7.92 10.80
N PRO A 285 -20.57 6.92 11.24
CA PRO A 285 -22.00 7.10 11.51
C PRO A 285 -22.24 8.09 12.66
N GLN A 286 -23.38 8.78 12.62
CA GLN A 286 -23.73 9.79 13.65
C GLN A 286 -23.92 9.20 15.05
N GLU A 287 -24.14 7.88 15.19
CA GLU A 287 -24.26 7.21 16.49
C GLU A 287 -22.99 7.32 17.36
N PHE A 288 -21.85 7.67 16.76
CA PHE A 288 -20.59 7.91 17.48
C PHE A 288 -20.42 9.37 17.93
N ALA A 289 -21.34 10.26 17.56
CA ALA A 289 -21.28 11.66 17.98
C ALA A 289 -21.40 11.76 19.51
N GLN A 290 -20.71 12.75 20.07
CA GLN A 290 -20.72 13.03 21.50
C GLN A 290 -21.11 14.48 21.74
N ASP A 291 -21.92 14.73 22.76
CA ASP A 291 -22.18 16.09 23.21
C ASP A 291 -20.92 16.69 23.84
N ILE A 292 -20.46 17.81 23.26
CA ILE A 292 -19.36 18.62 23.76
C ILE A 292 -19.86 20.06 23.78
N ASN A 293 -20.07 20.60 24.97
CA ASN A 293 -20.56 21.98 25.18
C ASN A 293 -21.91 22.24 24.48
N GLY A 294 -22.85 21.28 24.53
CA GLY A 294 -24.17 21.39 23.92
C GLY A 294 -24.19 21.22 22.40
N VAL A 295 -23.07 20.75 21.81
CA VAL A 295 -22.95 20.46 20.39
C VAL A 295 -22.69 18.98 20.21
N ALA A 296 -23.50 18.30 19.40
CA ALA A 296 -23.26 16.92 19.00
C ALA A 296 -22.08 16.84 18.01
N VAL A 297 -20.88 16.66 18.53
CA VAL A 297 -19.64 16.58 17.75
C VAL A 297 -19.52 15.18 17.14
N PRO A 298 -19.53 15.04 15.80
CA PRO A 298 -19.38 13.74 15.16
C PRO A 298 -17.93 13.25 15.26
N ALA A 299 -17.75 11.95 15.06
CA ALA A 299 -16.42 11.41 14.83
C ALA A 299 -15.84 11.97 13.52
N VAL A 300 -14.56 12.34 13.53
CA VAL A 300 -13.87 12.99 12.39
C VAL A 300 -12.52 12.35 12.10
N LEU A 301 -12.07 12.46 10.85
CA LEU A 301 -10.68 12.31 10.47
C LEU A 301 -9.96 13.65 10.59
N LEU A 302 -8.66 13.62 10.90
CA LEU A 302 -7.81 14.81 10.92
C LEU A 302 -6.96 14.90 9.66
N GLY A 303 -7.10 15.97 8.89
CA GLY A 303 -6.27 16.27 7.71
C GLY A 303 -5.42 17.52 7.89
N ASP A 304 -4.34 17.64 7.11
CA ASP A 304 -3.56 18.87 7.02
C ASP A 304 -4.35 20.07 6.46
N ALA A 305 -3.71 21.23 6.39
CA ALA A 305 -4.32 22.46 5.87
C ALA A 305 -4.72 22.38 4.38
N ALA A 306 -4.11 21.46 3.62
CA ALA A 306 -4.34 21.27 2.19
C ALA A 306 -5.61 20.46 1.89
N TYR A 307 -6.15 19.75 2.88
CA TYR A 307 -7.43 19.07 2.75
C TYR A 307 -8.63 20.04 2.82
N PRO A 308 -9.78 19.66 2.22
CA PRO A 308 -11.04 20.38 2.44
C PRO A 308 -11.50 20.20 3.89
N HIS A 309 -12.25 21.17 4.40
CA HIS A 309 -12.99 20.99 5.65
C HIS A 309 -14.36 20.40 5.30
N LEU A 310 -14.69 19.25 5.89
CA LEU A 310 -15.94 18.50 5.66
C LEU A 310 -16.50 18.04 7.01
N PRO A 311 -17.79 17.65 7.09
CA PRO A 311 -18.41 17.18 8.34
C PRO A 311 -17.67 16.02 9.02
N TRP A 312 -16.96 15.21 8.23
CA TRP A 312 -16.18 14.05 8.66
C TRP A 312 -14.66 14.28 8.57
N LEU A 313 -14.19 15.45 8.10
CA LEU A 313 -12.77 15.78 7.92
C LEU A 313 -12.44 17.15 8.50
N MET A 314 -11.69 17.13 9.59
CA MET A 314 -11.32 18.31 10.35
C MET A 314 -9.88 18.74 10.01
N LYS A 315 -9.73 20.04 9.71
CA LYS A 315 -8.44 20.67 9.41
C LYS A 315 -8.16 21.83 10.37
N PRO A 316 -6.89 22.22 10.56
CA PRO A 316 -6.55 23.32 11.47
C PRO A 316 -7.18 24.64 11.00
N TYR A 317 -7.32 25.60 11.92
CA TYR A 317 -7.60 26.99 11.55
C TYR A 317 -6.45 27.52 10.69
N PRO A 318 -6.75 28.28 9.62
CA PRO A 318 -5.72 28.94 8.84
C PRO A 318 -4.90 29.90 9.73
N ASP A 319 -3.58 29.75 9.70
CA ASP A 319 -2.66 30.64 10.41
C ASP A 319 -1.98 31.57 9.41
N ASN A 320 -2.35 32.84 9.45
CA ASN A 320 -1.77 33.92 8.66
C ASN A 320 -0.91 34.87 9.51
N GLY A 321 -0.46 34.42 10.70
CA GLY A 321 0.33 35.23 11.63
C GLY A 321 -0.48 36.03 12.64
N ALA A 322 -1.82 35.99 12.59
CA ALA A 322 -2.72 36.68 13.51
C ALA A 322 -3.69 35.71 14.22
N LEU A 323 -3.27 34.47 14.45
CA LEU A 323 -4.13 33.45 15.05
C LEU A 323 -4.32 33.72 16.55
N GLY A 324 -5.56 33.98 16.97
CA GLY A 324 -5.90 34.15 18.39
C GLY A 324 -5.54 32.91 19.24
N ARG A 325 -5.27 33.13 20.53
CA ARG A 325 -4.77 32.11 21.48
C ARG A 325 -5.60 30.82 21.46
N ASP A 326 -6.92 30.94 21.47
CA ASP A 326 -7.86 29.81 21.47
C ASP A 326 -7.69 28.92 20.24
N ARG A 327 -7.63 29.54 19.05
CA ARG A 327 -7.45 28.82 17.78
C ARG A 327 -6.05 28.24 17.65
N PHE A 328 -5.05 28.93 18.21
CA PHE A 328 -3.69 28.40 18.31
C PHE A 328 -3.65 27.13 19.15
N LYS A 329 -4.33 27.11 20.31
CA LYS A 329 -4.44 25.91 21.17
C LYS A 329 -5.10 24.75 20.44
N PHE A 330 -6.20 25.02 19.73
CA PHE A 330 -6.83 24.01 18.86
C PHE A 330 -5.85 23.46 17.82
N ASN A 331 -5.14 24.34 17.09
CA ASN A 331 -4.17 23.92 16.07
C ASN A 331 -3.03 23.09 16.67
N TYR A 332 -2.57 23.42 17.87
CA TYR A 332 -1.58 22.64 18.59
C TYR A 332 -2.07 21.23 18.93
N ARG A 333 -3.28 21.10 19.49
CA ARG A 333 -3.92 19.78 19.77
C ARG A 333 -4.13 18.97 18.48
N HIS A 334 -4.64 19.61 17.44
CA HIS A 334 -4.85 19.01 16.13
C HIS A 334 -3.54 18.47 15.54
N SER A 335 -2.48 19.30 15.54
CA SER A 335 -1.14 18.92 15.07
C SER A 335 -0.57 17.73 15.85
N ARG A 336 -0.69 17.75 17.19
CA ARG A 336 -0.25 16.62 18.03
C ARG A 336 -0.95 15.31 17.69
N ALA A 337 -2.27 15.32 17.52
CA ALA A 337 -3.00 14.10 17.13
C ALA A 337 -2.63 13.63 15.71
N ARG A 338 -2.40 14.57 14.79
CA ARG A 338 -1.92 14.29 13.45
C ARG A 338 -0.52 13.69 13.41
N MET A 339 0.33 13.88 14.42
CA MET A 339 1.66 13.28 14.47
C MET A 339 1.62 11.75 14.26
N THR A 340 0.52 11.09 14.61
CA THR A 340 0.27 9.67 14.29
C THR A 340 0.49 9.31 12.82
N VAL A 341 0.01 10.12 11.87
CA VAL A 341 0.15 9.82 10.43
C VAL A 341 1.55 10.10 9.92
N GLU A 342 2.20 11.14 10.45
CA GLU A 342 3.58 11.46 10.13
C GLU A 342 4.53 10.37 10.66
N CYS A 343 4.34 9.94 11.91
CA CYS A 343 5.05 8.81 12.50
C CYS A 343 4.83 7.53 11.71
N ALA A 344 3.60 7.20 11.32
CA ALA A 344 3.31 6.00 10.54
C ALA A 344 4.05 5.99 9.21
N PHE A 345 4.09 7.11 8.47
CA PHE A 345 4.87 7.20 7.24
C PHE A 345 6.37 7.12 7.47
N GLY A 346 6.87 7.75 8.54
CA GLY A 346 8.27 7.66 8.96
C GLY A 346 8.70 6.22 9.26
N LEU A 347 7.90 5.51 10.06
CA LEU A 347 8.13 4.10 10.40
C LEU A 347 8.04 3.21 9.16
N LEU A 348 7.00 3.38 8.32
CA LEU A 348 6.84 2.63 7.08
C LEU A 348 8.07 2.74 6.17
N LYS A 349 8.57 3.95 5.96
CA LYS A 349 9.75 4.23 5.12
C LYS A 349 11.06 3.81 5.79
N GLY A 350 11.14 3.93 7.12
CA GLY A 350 12.30 3.50 7.90
C GLY A 350 12.48 1.98 7.88
N ARG A 351 11.36 1.25 8.00
CA ARG A 351 11.29 -0.21 7.94
C ARG A 351 11.52 -0.72 6.51
N TRP A 352 10.82 -0.14 5.53
CA TRP A 352 10.90 -0.55 4.13
C TRP A 352 11.66 0.48 3.29
N ARG A 353 12.99 0.41 3.34
CA ARG A 353 13.88 1.37 2.66
C ARG A 353 13.74 1.38 1.14
N CYS A 354 13.12 0.38 0.53
CA CYS A 354 12.76 0.47 -0.89
C CYS A 354 11.87 1.70 -1.19
N LEU A 355 11.08 2.17 -0.21
CA LEU A 355 10.17 3.32 -0.37
C LEU A 355 10.85 4.68 -0.22
N THR A 356 12.08 4.74 0.31
CA THR A 356 12.87 5.99 0.38
C THR A 356 13.75 6.18 -0.85
N LYS A 357 14.05 5.08 -1.54
CA LYS A 357 14.83 5.06 -2.78
C LYS A 357 13.91 5.13 -3.99
N ARG A 358 14.50 5.43 -5.15
CA ARG A 358 13.82 5.34 -6.44
C ARG A 358 13.43 3.90 -6.73
N LEU A 359 12.13 3.61 -6.79
CA LEU A 359 11.64 2.29 -7.20
C LEU A 359 11.89 2.07 -8.70
N ASP A 360 12.84 1.19 -9.02
CA ASP A 360 13.19 0.78 -10.38
C ASP A 360 12.31 -0.41 -10.84
N VAL A 361 10.99 -0.24 -10.77
CA VAL A 361 9.97 -1.21 -11.19
C VAL A 361 8.99 -0.58 -12.18
N SER A 362 8.20 -1.40 -12.86
CA SER A 362 7.07 -0.89 -13.67
C SER A 362 6.09 -0.12 -12.77
N LEU A 363 5.54 0.99 -13.28
CA LEU A 363 4.52 1.78 -12.58
C LEU A 363 3.32 0.95 -12.14
N ASP A 364 2.92 -0.02 -12.97
CA ASP A 364 1.82 -0.94 -12.68
C ASP A 364 2.06 -1.77 -11.41
N ASN A 365 3.32 -1.99 -11.02
CA ASN A 365 3.68 -2.81 -9.86
C ASN A 365 3.83 -1.98 -8.58
N VAL A 366 3.95 -0.65 -8.68
CA VAL A 366 4.16 0.23 -7.53
C VAL A 366 3.04 0.10 -6.49
N PRO A 367 1.74 0.10 -6.86
CA PRO A 367 0.65 -0.07 -5.88
C PRO A 367 0.74 -1.39 -5.12
N THR A 368 1.10 -2.49 -5.79
CA THR A 368 1.23 -3.82 -5.17
C THR A 368 2.35 -3.84 -4.15
N ILE A 369 3.52 -3.27 -4.47
CA ILE A 369 4.68 -3.23 -3.57
C ILE A 369 4.38 -2.34 -2.36
N VAL A 370 3.90 -1.11 -2.60
CA VAL A 370 3.58 -0.16 -1.52
C VAL A 370 2.47 -0.71 -0.62
N GLY A 371 1.47 -1.36 -1.20
CA GLY A 371 0.42 -2.04 -0.46
C GLY A 371 0.96 -3.13 0.47
N ALA A 372 1.85 -3.98 -0.04
CA ALA A 372 2.48 -5.03 0.75
C ALA A 372 3.33 -4.44 1.89
N CYS A 373 4.07 -3.36 1.65
CA CYS A 373 4.79 -2.63 2.70
C CYS A 373 3.86 -2.13 3.82
N CYS A 374 2.68 -1.58 3.47
CA CYS A 374 1.72 -1.11 4.48
C CYS A 374 1.12 -2.27 5.30
N VAL A 375 0.81 -3.40 4.65
CA VAL A 375 0.36 -4.62 5.33
C VAL A 375 1.43 -5.13 6.28
N LEU A 376 2.66 -5.28 5.81
CA LEU A 376 3.79 -5.73 6.62
C LEU A 376 4.06 -4.78 7.78
N HIS A 377 4.01 -3.46 7.56
CA HIS A 377 4.12 -2.46 8.63
C HIS A 377 3.12 -2.74 9.76
N ASN A 378 1.84 -2.85 9.42
CA ASN A 378 0.81 -3.14 10.41
C ASN A 378 1.00 -4.48 11.12
N ILE A 379 1.50 -5.51 10.43
CA ILE A 379 1.83 -6.79 11.05
C ILE A 379 2.89 -6.56 12.14
N CYS A 380 4.02 -5.92 11.83
CA CYS A 380 5.04 -5.74 12.86
C CYS A 380 4.59 -4.78 13.99
N GLU A 381 3.72 -3.79 13.72
CA GLU A 381 3.09 -2.98 14.79
C GLU A 381 2.20 -3.82 15.72
N VAL A 382 1.40 -4.76 15.17
CA VAL A 382 0.54 -5.65 15.96
C VAL A 382 1.38 -6.61 16.81
N HIS A 383 2.47 -7.12 16.25
CA HIS A 383 3.38 -8.05 16.93
C HIS A 383 4.39 -7.35 17.86
N LYS A 384 4.39 -6.01 17.90
CA LYS A 384 5.35 -5.20 18.67
C LYS A 384 6.80 -5.56 18.34
N ASP A 385 7.06 -5.75 17.05
CA ASP A 385 8.42 -5.83 16.53
C ASP A 385 9.00 -4.42 16.59
N GLU A 386 9.58 -4.07 17.75
CA GLU A 386 10.05 -2.71 18.03
C GLU A 386 11.30 -2.37 17.20
N ASP A 387 11.18 -1.31 16.39
CA ASP A 387 12.26 -0.77 15.58
C ASP A 387 13.23 0.08 16.43
N LEU A 388 14.23 -0.57 17.02
CA LEU A 388 15.26 0.08 17.86
C LEU A 388 16.17 1.10 17.13
N GLU A 389 16.05 1.28 15.80
CA GLU A 389 17.00 2.06 14.99
C GLU A 389 16.38 2.96 13.90
N ILE A 390 15.09 3.31 13.98
CA ILE A 390 14.51 4.27 13.00
C ILE A 390 14.82 5.70 13.43
N ASN A 391 15.91 6.24 12.86
CA ASN A 391 16.19 7.66 12.91
C ASN A 391 15.33 8.36 11.86
N PHE A 392 14.44 9.27 12.27
CA PHE A 392 13.52 9.97 11.37
C PHE A 392 14.30 11.00 10.55
N PRO A 393 14.44 10.87 9.22
CA PRO A 393 14.67 12.06 8.42
C PRO A 393 13.40 12.89 8.50
N ALA A 394 13.49 14.06 9.13
CA ALA A 394 12.39 15.01 9.19
C ALA A 394 11.93 15.31 7.76
N GLU A 395 10.76 14.79 7.35
CA GLU A 395 10.14 15.26 6.12
C GLU A 395 9.67 16.68 6.45
N GLN A 396 10.41 17.70 5.99
CA GLN A 396 10.09 19.09 6.26
C GLN A 396 8.63 19.34 5.85
N ALA A 397 7.77 19.56 6.84
CA ALA A 397 6.39 19.96 6.62
C ALA A 397 6.40 21.38 6.05
N GLU A 398 6.39 21.52 4.73
CA GLU A 398 6.22 22.82 4.08
C GLU A 398 4.85 23.39 4.43
N ARG A 399 4.85 24.57 5.03
CA ARG A 399 3.64 25.36 5.30
C ARG A 399 3.01 25.75 3.96
N ARG A 400 1.96 25.04 3.56
CA ARG A 400 1.16 25.43 2.39
C ARG A 400 0.29 26.64 2.74
N PRO A 401 0.26 27.70 1.91
CA PRO A 401 -0.72 28.76 2.08
C PRO A 401 -2.12 28.16 1.86
N ALA A 402 -3.00 28.35 2.84
CA ALA A 402 -4.36 27.84 2.78
C ALA A 402 -5.14 28.57 1.67
N ALA A 403 -5.64 27.82 0.68
CA ALA A 403 -6.62 28.38 -0.25
C ALA A 403 -7.92 28.68 0.50
N GLN A 404 -8.33 29.95 0.49
CA GLN A 404 -9.58 30.41 1.10
C GLN A 404 -10.79 29.78 0.41
N ARG A 405 -11.73 29.26 1.20
CA ARG A 405 -13.11 29.00 0.80
C ARG A 405 -14.05 29.42 1.93
N PRO A 406 -15.22 30.02 1.64
CA PRO A 406 -16.21 30.37 2.65
C PRO A 406 -16.65 29.12 3.42
N GLY A 407 -16.84 29.29 4.73
CA GLY A 407 -17.07 28.20 5.67
C GLY A 407 -18.52 27.72 5.77
N LEU A 408 -18.66 26.48 6.24
CA LEU A 408 -19.82 25.87 6.91
C LEU A 408 -19.46 24.42 7.32
N PRO A 409 -19.97 23.87 8.44
CA PRO A 409 -20.34 24.48 9.71
C PRO A 409 -19.20 24.33 10.75
N ASN A 410 -18.88 25.45 11.40
CA ASN A 410 -17.79 25.60 12.37
C ASN A 410 -18.07 24.97 13.75
N GLU A 411 -19.30 24.53 14.04
CA GLU A 411 -19.76 24.29 15.41
C GLU A 411 -18.98 23.19 16.12
N ALA A 412 -18.71 22.06 15.44
CA ALA A 412 -17.93 20.98 16.03
C ALA A 412 -16.49 21.40 16.36
N ARG A 413 -15.86 22.17 15.45
CA ARG A 413 -14.50 22.68 15.66
C ARG A 413 -14.46 23.74 16.75
N ASP A 414 -15.44 24.63 16.79
CA ASP A 414 -15.55 25.68 17.80
C ASP A 414 -15.89 25.08 19.18
N ALA A 415 -16.70 24.02 19.25
CA ALA A 415 -16.99 23.27 20.47
C ALA A 415 -15.74 22.59 21.04
N LEU A 416 -14.93 21.95 20.18
CA LEU A 416 -13.63 21.39 20.55
C LEU A 416 -12.65 22.48 20.98
N THR A 417 -12.65 23.64 20.30
CA THR A 417 -11.83 24.78 20.69
C THR A 417 -12.18 25.25 22.10
N ARG A 418 -13.48 25.42 22.40
CA ARG A 418 -13.97 25.75 23.75
C ARG A 418 -13.56 24.69 24.79
N LEU A 419 -13.71 23.40 24.46
CA LEU A 419 -13.29 22.30 25.33
C LEU A 419 -11.79 22.41 25.67
N PHE A 420 -10.93 22.53 24.67
CA PHE A 420 -9.49 22.61 24.88
C PHE A 420 -9.08 23.82 25.71
N ASN A 421 -9.79 24.94 25.60
CA ASN A 421 -9.51 26.12 26.43
C ASN A 421 -9.95 25.96 27.87
N ALA A 422 -11.00 25.17 28.14
CA ALA A 422 -11.51 24.93 29.49
C ALA A 422 -10.64 23.97 30.33
N GLU A 423 -9.94 23.02 29.70
CA GLU A 423 -9.13 21.99 30.38
C GLU A 423 -7.86 22.49 31.11
N GLU A 424 -7.58 23.79 31.16
CA GLU A 424 -6.40 24.38 31.82
C GLU A 424 -6.72 25.45 32.88
N ASN A 425 -8.00 25.60 33.27
CA ASN A 425 -8.40 26.46 34.39
C ASN A 425 -8.61 25.67 35.68
#